data_AF-A0A3D1TXL3-F1
#
_entry.id   AF-A0A3D1TXL3-F1
#
_cell.length_a   1.000
_cell.length_b   1.000
_cell.length_c   1.000
_cell.angle_alpha   90.00
_cell.angle_beta   90.00
_cell.angle_gamma   90.00
#
_symmetry.space_group_name_H-M   'P 1'
#
loop_
_entity.id
_entity.type
_entity.pdbx_description
1 polymer ?
#
loop_
_entity_poly.entity_id
_entity_poly.type
_entity_poly.pdbx_seq_one_letter_code
_entity_poly.pdbx_strand_id
1 'polypeptide(L)'
;LSQHVAFDLRRDFYDRVQALYTNRFFDPIRDATQQYINLQRATVAAERIFEILDTPQTVQEKPDATVLGDVRGDIEFRDVRFEYVPGIEVLHA
;
A
#
# COMPACT_ATOMS: atom_id res chain seq x y z
N LEU A 1 -36.08 -43.03 33.67
CA LEU A 1 -35.22 -42.05 32.95
C LEU A 1 -34.04 -41.72 33.86
N SER A 2 -32.83 -42.07 33.42
CA SER A 2 -31.69 -42.37 34.30
C SER A 2 -30.86 -41.12 34.63
N GLN A 3 -30.38 -41.01 35.86
CA GLN A 3 -29.57 -39.88 36.37
C GLN A 3 -28.31 -39.59 35.54
N HIS A 4 -27.83 -40.57 34.76
CA HIS A 4 -26.67 -40.43 33.87
C HIS A 4 -26.93 -39.43 32.72
N VAL A 5 -28.11 -39.46 32.11
CA VAL A 5 -28.46 -38.52 31.02
C VAL A 5 -28.50 -37.07 31.55
N ALA A 6 -28.98 -36.88 32.78
CA ALA A 6 -29.01 -35.56 33.41
C ALA A 6 -27.60 -35.04 33.79
N PHE A 7 -26.66 -35.93 34.08
CA PHE A 7 -25.26 -35.58 34.34
C PHE A 7 -24.55 -35.15 33.05
N ASP A 8 -24.70 -35.92 31.97
CA ASP A 8 -24.10 -35.62 30.66
C ASP A 8 -24.61 -34.29 30.10
N LEU A 9 -25.93 -34.04 30.15
CA LEU A 9 -26.51 -32.77 29.69
C LEU A 9 -26.03 -31.56 30.51
N ARG A 10 -25.79 -31.74 31.81
CA ARG A 10 -25.25 -30.68 32.68
C ARG A 10 -23.78 -30.40 32.35
N ARG A 11 -22.99 -31.45 32.13
CA ARG A 11 -21.58 -31.32 31.74
C ARG A 11 -21.44 -30.62 30.38
N ASP A 12 -22.19 -31.07 29.38
CA ASP A 12 -22.20 -30.46 28.04
C ASP A 12 -22.58 -28.98 28.09
N PHE A 13 -23.52 -28.60 28.97
CA PHE A 13 -23.87 -27.20 29.18
C PHE A 13 -22.68 -26.38 29.71
N TYR A 14 -22.00 -26.87 30.75
CA TYR A 14 -20.84 -26.16 31.31
C TYR A 14 -19.68 -26.04 30.32
N ASP A 15 -19.37 -27.11 29.58
CA ASP A 15 -18.30 -27.10 28.57
C ASP A 15 -18.59 -26.07 27.48
N ARG A 16 -19.85 -26.00 27.01
CA ARG A 16 -20.27 -25.00 26.01
C ARG A 16 -20.22 -23.59 26.55
N VAL A 17 -20.67 -23.37 27.78
CA VAL A 17 -20.64 -22.06 28.42
C VAL A 17 -19.20 -21.59 28.62
N GLN A 18 -18.30 -22.47 29.08
CA GLN A 18 -16.87 -22.17 29.23
C GLN A 18 -16.21 -21.84 27.88
N ALA A 19 -16.49 -22.63 26.84
CA ALA A 19 -15.99 -22.37 25.49
C ALA A 19 -16.48 -21.00 24.97
N LEU A 20 -17.75 -20.66 25.19
CA LEU A 20 -18.32 -19.36 24.80
C LEU A 20 -17.62 -18.20 25.51
N TYR A 21 -17.40 -18.28 26.82
CA TYR A 21 -16.70 -17.23 27.57
C TYR A 21 -15.24 -17.09 27.15
N THR A 22 -14.55 -18.21 26.92
CA THR A 22 -13.15 -18.23 26.49
C THR A 22 -13.01 -17.56 25.12
N ASN A 23 -13.83 -17.96 24.15
CA ASN A 23 -13.78 -17.38 22.81
C ASN A 23 -14.13 -15.90 22.83
N ARG A 24 -15.20 -15.50 23.53
CA ARG A 24 -15.61 -14.09 23.64
C ARG A 24 -14.54 -13.20 24.27
N PHE A 25 -13.66 -13.76 25.10
CA PHE A 25 -12.52 -13.03 25.67
C PHE A 25 -11.34 -12.92 24.70
N PHE A 26 -10.98 -14.01 24.00
CA PHE A 26 -9.80 -14.04 23.15
C PHE A 26 -10.01 -13.54 21.72
N ASP A 27 -11.24 -13.62 21.19
CA ASP A 27 -11.54 -13.18 19.83
C ASP A 27 -11.25 -11.68 19.62
N PRO A 28 -11.64 -10.76 20.53
CA PRO A 28 -11.28 -9.35 20.39
C PRO A 28 -9.76 -9.09 20.39
N ILE A 29 -8.99 -9.91 21.11
CA ILE A 29 -7.52 -9.78 21.16
C ILE A 29 -6.91 -10.17 19.82
N ARG A 30 -7.42 -11.25 19.21
CA ARG A 30 -7.00 -11.71 17.87
C ARG A 30 -7.35 -10.67 16.82
N ASP A 31 -8.57 -10.14 16.87
CA ASP A 31 -9.04 -9.10 15.95
C ASP A 31 -8.17 -7.85 16.09
N ALA A 32 -7.91 -7.38 17.30
CA ALA A 32 -7.03 -6.23 17.54
C ALA A 32 -5.62 -6.45 16.96
N THR A 33 -5.08 -7.66 17.10
CA THR A 33 -3.78 -8.03 16.53
C THR A 33 -3.81 -7.97 15.00
N GLN A 34 -4.87 -8.49 14.38
CA GLN A 34 -5.02 -8.44 12.94
C GLN A 34 -5.21 -7.02 12.42
N GLN A 35 -5.96 -6.17 13.14
CA GLN A 35 -6.11 -4.77 12.81
C GLN A 35 -4.80 -3.99 12.92
N TYR A 36 -3.97 -4.31 13.91
CA TYR A 36 -2.64 -3.71 14.03
C TYR A 36 -1.76 -4.02 12.81
N ILE A 37 -1.76 -5.28 12.35
CA ILE A 37 -1.05 -5.68 11.14
C ILE A 37 -1.58 -4.92 9.91
N ASN A 38 -2.90 -4.75 9.81
CA ASN A 38 -3.50 -3.99 8.71
C ASN A 38 -3.10 -2.51 8.75
N LEU A 39 -3.06 -1.90 9.93
CA LEU A 39 -2.62 -0.52 10.12
C LEU A 39 -1.16 -0.35 9.70
N GLN A 40 -0.27 -1.25 10.12
CA GLN A 40 1.14 -1.22 9.70
C GLN A 40 1.29 -1.27 8.17
N ARG A 41 0.53 -2.16 7.51
CA ARG A 41 0.53 -2.25 6.05
C ARG A 41 0.00 -0.97 5.39
N ALA A 42 -1.06 -0.39 5.96
CA ALA A 42 -1.63 0.86 5.47
C ALA A 42 -0.63 2.02 5.59
N THR A 43 0.12 2.11 6.68
CA THR A 43 1.17 3.12 6.87
C THR A 43 2.25 3.02 5.79
N VAL A 44 2.78 1.82 5.53
CA VAL A 44 3.80 1.63 4.46
C VAL A 44 3.25 1.97 3.07
N ALA A 45 1.98 1.62 2.82
CA ALA A 45 1.33 1.99 1.56
C ALA A 45 1.17 3.52 1.43
N ALA A 46 0.82 4.21 2.52
CA ALA A 46 0.71 5.67 2.56
C ALA A 46 2.08 6.33 2.31
N GLU A 47 3.15 5.86 2.95
CA GLU A 47 4.52 6.34 2.71
C GLU A 47 4.88 6.29 1.23
N ARG A 48 4.65 5.16 0.56
CA ARG A 48 4.90 5.02 -0.90
C ARG A 48 4.06 5.95 -1.76
N ILE A 49 2.81 6.23 -1.37
CA ILE A 49 1.97 7.18 -2.11
C ILE A 49 2.58 8.58 -2.00
N PHE A 50 2.99 8.99 -0.80
CA PHE A 50 3.64 10.28 -0.61
C PHE A 50 4.99 10.37 -1.31
N GLU A 51 5.81 9.31 -1.30
CA GLU A 51 7.05 9.26 -2.08
C GLU A 51 6.84 9.56 -3.57
N ILE A 52 5.79 9.00 -4.17
CA ILE A 52 5.46 9.25 -5.58
C ILE A 52 4.95 10.69 -5.78
N LEU A 53 4.07 11.17 -4.90
CA LEU A 53 3.52 12.52 -4.99
C LEU A 53 4.60 13.60 -4.84
N ASP A 54 5.58 13.36 -3.97
CA ASP A 54 6.71 14.26 -3.71
C ASP A 54 7.88 14.03 -4.68
N THR A 55 7.76 13.10 -5.63
CA THR A 55 8.81 12.85 -6.63
C THR A 55 8.99 14.09 -7.50
N PRO A 56 10.19 14.71 -7.53
CA PRO A 56 10.43 15.89 -8.33
C PRO A 56 10.32 15.57 -9.82
N GLN A 57 9.68 16.46 -10.57
CA GLN A 57 9.57 16.33 -12.02
C GLN A 57 10.97 16.47 -12.66
N THR A 58 11.40 15.46 -13.42
CA THR A 58 12.73 15.44 -14.04
C THR A 58 12.89 16.45 -15.17
N VAL A 59 11.79 16.84 -15.82
CA VAL A 59 11.73 17.91 -16.82
C VAL A 59 10.73 18.93 -16.35
N GLN A 60 11.20 20.15 -16.09
CA GLN A 60 10.35 21.27 -15.68
C GLN A 60 10.18 22.23 -16.86
N GLU A 61 8.95 22.70 -17.05
CA GLU A 61 8.66 23.79 -17.96
C GLU A 61 9.33 25.08 -17.47
N LYS A 62 9.78 25.91 -18.41
CA LYS A 62 10.31 27.23 -18.06
C LYS A 62 9.16 28.14 -17.59
N PRO A 63 9.38 29.06 -16.63
CA PRO A 63 8.33 29.99 -16.17
C PRO A 63 7.71 30.84 -17.28
N ASP A 64 8.45 31.05 -18.36
CA ASP A 64 8.10 31.80 -19.57
C ASP A 64 7.98 30.90 -20.80
N ALA A 65 7.73 29.59 -20.59
CA ALA A 65 7.54 28.63 -21.68
C ALA A 65 6.43 29.12 -22.63
N THR A 66 6.80 29.28 -23.89
CA THR A 66 5.89 29.75 -24.93
C THR A 66 5.14 28.56 -25.50
N VAL A 67 3.83 28.69 -25.65
CA VAL A 67 3.01 27.64 -26.28
C VAL A 67 3.39 27.54 -27.75
N LEU A 68 3.73 26.34 -28.21
CA LEU A 68 4.04 26.08 -29.61
C LEU A 68 2.76 26.25 -30.45
N GLY A 69 2.77 27.21 -31.37
CA GLY A 69 1.68 27.41 -32.34
C GLY A 69 1.85 26.57 -33.61
N ASP A 70 1.26 27.00 -34.73
CA ASP A 70 1.45 26.34 -36.03
C ASP A 70 2.90 26.50 -36.50
N VAL A 71 3.63 25.38 -36.55
CA VAL A 71 5.01 25.28 -37.00
C VAL A 71 5.09 24.59 -38.35
N ARG A 72 6.06 24.98 -39.19
CA ARG A 72 6.27 24.40 -40.53
C ARG A 72 6.80 22.96 -40.50
N GLY A 73 7.24 22.48 -39.34
CA GLY A 73 7.78 21.13 -39.15
C GLY A 73 9.27 21.00 -39.46
N ASP A 74 9.99 22.10 -39.68
CA ASP A 74 11.44 22.09 -39.85
C ASP A 74 12.11 21.69 -38.51
N ILE A 75 12.92 20.62 -38.53
CA ILE A 75 13.65 20.11 -37.36
C ILE A 75 15.15 20.26 -37.61
N GLU A 76 15.85 20.87 -36.65
CA GLU A 76 17.31 21.02 -36.66
C GLU A 76 17.87 20.42 -35.35
N PHE A 77 18.92 19.61 -35.48
CA PHE A 77 19.76 19.20 -34.35
C PHE A 77 20.99 20.11 -34.35
N ARG A 78 21.23 20.79 -33.23
CA ARG A 78 22.37 21.68 -33.08
C ARG A 78 23.07 21.40 -31.75
N ASP A 79 24.26 20.82 -31.84
CA ASP A 79 25.15 20.52 -30.70
C ASP A 79 24.43 19.76 -29.57
N VAL A 80 23.64 18.75 -29.95
CA VAL A 80 22.83 17.96 -29.01
C VAL A 80 23.69 16.86 -28.41
N ARG A 81 23.80 16.87 -27.08
CA ARG A 81 24.37 15.77 -26.29
C ARG A 81 23.34 15.22 -25.34
N PHE A 82 23.25 13.89 -25.27
CA PHE A 82 22.29 13.23 -24.39
C PHE A 82 22.87 11.96 -23.77
N GLU A 83 22.56 11.78 -22.48
CA GLU A 83 22.93 10.61 -21.68
C GLU A 83 21.71 10.15 -20.87
N TYR A 84 21.45 8.84 -20.84
CA TYR A 84 20.44 8.26 -19.94
C TYR A 84 21.01 8.02 -18.54
N VAL A 85 22.30 7.72 -18.47
CA VAL A 85 23.05 7.45 -17.25
C VAL A 85 24.23 8.41 -17.23
N PRO A 86 24.46 9.13 -16.11
CA PRO A 86 25.57 10.07 -16.02
C PRO A 86 26.91 9.45 -16.44
N GLY A 87 27.57 10.05 -17.41
CA GLY A 87 28.86 9.61 -17.95
C GLY A 87 28.79 8.58 -19.08
N ILE A 88 27.60 8.17 -19.52
CA ILE A 88 27.42 7.29 -20.69
C ILE A 88 26.63 8.04 -21.76
N GLU A 89 27.36 8.74 -22.62
CA GLU A 89 26.81 9.50 -23.74
C GLU A 89 26.30 8.55 -24.84
N VAL A 90 25.06 8.77 -25.30
CA VAL A 90 24.41 7.93 -26.34
C VAL A 90 24.07 8.71 -27.60
N LEU A 91 23.98 10.05 -27.52
CA LEU A 91 23.79 10.92 -28.67
C LEU A 91 24.77 12.08 -28.60
N HIS A 92 25.41 12.33 -29.73
CA HIS A 92 26.27 13.47 -29.97
C HIS A 92 26.11 13.87 -31.44
N ALA A 93 25.37 14.94 -31.71
CA ALA A 93 25.02 15.39 -33.06
C ALA A 93 25.06 16.91 -33.19
#